data_AF-M5T9V4-F1
#
_entry.id   AF-M5T9V4-F1
#
_cell.length_a   1.000
_cell.length_b   1.000
_cell.length_c   1.000
_cell.angle_alpha   90.00
_cell.angle_beta   90.00
_cell.angle_gamma   90.00
#
_symmetry.space_group_name_H-M   'P 1'
#
loop_
_entity.id
_entity.type
_entity.pdbx_description
1 polymer ?
#
loop_
_entity_poly.entity_id
_entity_poly.type
_entity_poly.pdbx_seq_one_letter_code
_entity_poly.pdbx_strand_id
1 'polypeptide(L)'
;MCGCHPPTPDQIHSVAEVFQTQGKIEAIKFVRETFRLSLMESKEFVEQHVNRSRPKQTGSRLRAASGDTPNSQISVPPHETSIERGTKNQPQRTWQPSRFLALQTLLWCTLAAIMFATAYYTWSSQQQLIARSQMVIADVVSMRSTEGGAQRPVFEYQIHGKDYRWERSISSNPPRYSVGDSAELYVDPDRPTNVLVNDWLHRWFFIGITSFFGVAFSLAAFICMFMFTAFRTPKFRTPIAPTSNTASAFLRVT
;
A
#
# COMPACT_ATOMS: atom_id res chain seq x y z
N MET A 1 -30.07 -21.90 -22.51
CA MET A 1 -30.56 -20.51 -22.62
C MET A 1 -31.63 -20.33 -21.56
N CYS A 2 -31.32 -19.69 -20.43
CA CYS A 2 -32.34 -19.37 -19.42
C CYS A 2 -33.22 -18.25 -19.99
N GLY A 3 -34.51 -18.52 -20.14
CA GLY A 3 -35.45 -17.53 -20.68
C GLY A 3 -35.57 -16.35 -19.73
N CYS A 4 -35.10 -15.17 -20.15
CA CYS A 4 -35.34 -13.92 -19.44
C CYS A 4 -36.83 -13.59 -19.58
N HIS A 5 -37.62 -13.90 -18.55
CA HIS A 5 -38.98 -13.39 -18.48
C HIS A 5 -38.90 -11.87 -18.30
N PRO A 6 -39.55 -11.05 -19.15
CA PRO A 6 -39.58 -9.61 -18.94
C PRO A 6 -40.12 -9.29 -17.54
N PRO A 7 -39.53 -8.31 -16.83
CA PRO A 7 -39.94 -7.93 -15.48
C PRO A 7 -41.39 -7.46 -15.49
N THR A 8 -42.13 -7.84 -14.45
CA THR A 8 -43.53 -7.41 -14.29
C THR A 8 -43.58 -5.93 -13.87
N PRO A 9 -44.64 -5.17 -14.24
CA PRO A 9 -44.79 -3.76 -13.87
C PRO A 9 -44.64 -3.51 -12.36
N ASP A 10 -45.15 -4.41 -11.52
CA ASP A 10 -45.09 -4.30 -10.07
C ASP A 10 -43.64 -4.34 -9.54
N GLN A 11 -42.80 -5.18 -10.15
CA GLN A 11 -41.38 -5.25 -9.77
C GLN A 11 -40.63 -3.97 -10.15
N ILE A 12 -41.00 -3.32 -11.26
CA ILE A 12 -40.36 -2.06 -11.69
C ILE A 12 -40.66 -0.93 -10.68
N HIS A 13 -41.86 -0.89 -10.12
CA HIS A 13 -42.23 0.10 -9.10
C HIS A 13 -41.40 -0.05 -7.82
N SER A 14 -41.17 -1.30 -7.36
CA SER A 14 -40.35 -1.55 -6.17
C SER A 14 -38.89 -1.10 -6.33
N VAL A 15 -38.31 -1.25 -7.53
CA VAL A 15 -36.93 -0.80 -7.84
C VAL A 15 -36.84 0.73 -7.81
N ALA A 16 -37.85 1.43 -8.33
CA ALA A 16 -37.88 2.88 -8.31
C ALA A 16 -38.00 3.44 -6.88
N GLU A 17 -38.78 2.78 -6.03
CA GLU A 17 -38.91 3.12 -4.61
C GLU A 17 -37.59 2.92 -3.86
N VAL A 18 -36.96 1.75 -3.96
CA VAL A 18 -35.67 1.46 -3.32
C VAL A 18 -34.59 2.45 -3.78
N PHE A 19 -34.60 2.83 -5.06
CA PHE A 19 -33.68 3.83 -5.59
C PHE A 19 -33.86 5.22 -4.96
N GLN A 20 -35.11 5.68 -4.76
CA GLN A 20 -35.39 6.96 -4.12
C GLN A 20 -35.02 6.97 -2.63
N THR A 21 -35.25 5.86 -1.94
CA THR A 21 -35.11 5.79 -0.47
C THR A 21 -33.68 5.46 -0.02
N GLN A 22 -32.98 4.56 -0.73
CA GLN A 22 -31.68 4.00 -0.30
C GLN A 22 -30.50 4.32 -1.25
N GLY A 23 -30.79 4.90 -2.42
CA GLY A 23 -29.77 5.30 -3.40
C GLY A 23 -29.33 4.19 -4.35
N LYS A 24 -28.41 4.55 -5.26
CA LYS A 24 -28.09 3.73 -6.45
C LYS A 24 -27.45 2.37 -6.14
N ILE A 25 -26.65 2.27 -5.08
CA ILE A 25 -25.91 1.05 -4.76
C ILE A 25 -26.87 -0.05 -4.26
N GLU A 26 -27.80 0.29 -3.38
CA GLU A 26 -28.79 -0.67 -2.86
C GLU A 26 -29.80 -1.07 -3.94
N ALA A 27 -30.18 -0.16 -4.83
CA ALA A 27 -31.03 -0.52 -5.98
C ALA A 27 -30.37 -1.56 -6.90
N ILE A 28 -29.05 -1.45 -7.16
CA ILE A 28 -28.31 -2.43 -7.98
C ILE A 28 -28.23 -3.78 -7.26
N LYS A 29 -28.01 -3.78 -5.94
CA LYS A 29 -27.96 -5.00 -5.13
C LYS A 29 -29.32 -5.70 -5.09
N PHE A 30 -30.39 -4.94 -4.88
CA PHE A 30 -31.77 -5.43 -4.89
C PHE A 30 -32.16 -6.04 -6.24
N VAL A 31 -31.82 -5.38 -7.36
CA VAL A 31 -32.06 -5.91 -8.72
C VAL A 31 -31.27 -7.20 -8.96
N ARG A 32 -30.01 -7.23 -8.52
CA ARG A 32 -29.17 -8.43 -8.63
C ARG A 32 -29.76 -9.62 -7.87
N GLU A 33 -30.23 -9.41 -6.64
CA GLU A 33 -30.80 -10.48 -5.81
C GLU A 33 -32.16 -10.95 -6.32
N THR A 34 -33.01 -10.02 -6.76
CA THR A 34 -34.38 -10.31 -7.23
C THR A 34 -34.38 -11.00 -8.60
N PHE A 35 -33.56 -10.53 -9.54
CA PHE A 35 -33.55 -11.00 -10.92
C PHE A 35 -32.38 -11.95 -11.23
N ARG A 36 -31.50 -12.22 -10.25
CA ARG A 36 -30.28 -13.04 -10.39
C ARG A 36 -29.39 -12.64 -11.58
N LEU A 37 -29.37 -11.34 -11.89
CA LEU A 37 -28.59 -10.77 -12.99
C LEU A 37 -27.11 -10.62 -12.61
N SER A 38 -26.25 -10.50 -13.63
CA SER A 38 -24.86 -10.10 -13.39
C SER A 38 -24.78 -8.65 -12.87
N LEU A 39 -23.65 -8.26 -12.29
CA LEU A 39 -23.44 -6.90 -11.78
C LEU A 39 -23.57 -5.84 -12.90
N MET A 40 -23.12 -6.18 -14.11
CA MET A 40 -23.15 -5.29 -15.26
C MET A 40 -24.59 -5.09 -15.77
N GLU A 41 -25.36 -6.18 -15.91
CA GLU A 41 -26.76 -6.14 -16.33
C GLU A 41 -27.64 -5.44 -15.29
N SER A 42 -27.40 -5.67 -14.00
CA SER A 42 -28.14 -5.00 -12.92
C SER A 42 -27.93 -3.49 -12.95
N LYS A 43 -26.70 -3.04 -13.26
CA LYS A 43 -26.39 -1.62 -13.42
C LYS A 43 -27.12 -1.01 -14.61
N GLU A 44 -27.06 -1.68 -15.76
CA GLU A 44 -27.71 -1.22 -16.99
C GLU A 44 -29.24 -1.14 -16.83
N PHE A 45 -29.83 -2.15 -16.19
CA PHE A 45 -31.26 -2.21 -15.89
C PHE A 45 -31.71 -1.01 -15.05
N VAL A 46 -30.97 -0.69 -13.98
CA VAL A 46 -31.25 0.46 -13.11
C VAL A 46 -31.08 1.77 -13.88
N GLU A 47 -30.03 1.92 -14.69
CA GLU A 47 -29.79 3.15 -15.46
C GLU A 47 -30.87 3.41 -16.52
N GLN A 48 -31.34 2.36 -17.20
CA GLN A 48 -32.40 2.46 -18.21
C GLN A 48 -33.74 2.90 -17.58
N HIS A 49 -34.10 2.34 -16.42
CA HIS A 49 -35.36 2.64 -15.75
C HIS A 49 -35.33 3.99 -15.03
N VAL A 50 -34.23 4.34 -14.36
CA VAL A 50 -34.07 5.65 -13.70
C VAL A 50 -34.14 6.81 -14.71
N ASN A 51 -33.56 6.64 -15.91
CA ASN A 51 -33.65 7.65 -16.96
C ASN A 51 -35.07 7.81 -17.53
N ARG A 52 -35.88 6.75 -17.49
CA ARG A 52 -37.28 6.78 -17.95
C ARG A 52 -38.23 7.44 -16.95
N SER A 53 -37.94 7.31 -15.65
CA SER A 53 -38.71 7.91 -14.56
C SER A 53 -38.42 9.40 -14.33
N ARG A 54 -37.34 9.95 -14.92
CA ARG A 54 -37.11 11.39 -14.89
C ARG A 54 -38.04 12.05 -15.92
N PRO A 55 -39.06 12.82 -15.51
CA PRO A 55 -39.83 13.59 -16.47
C PRO A 55 -38.84 14.46 -17.23
N LYS A 56 -38.76 14.26 -18.55
CA LYS A 56 -38.08 15.22 -19.42
C LYS A 56 -38.78 16.54 -19.13
N GLN A 57 -38.08 17.47 -18.46
CA GLN A 57 -38.47 18.86 -18.44
C GLN A 57 -38.32 19.37 -19.88
N THR A 58 -39.28 18.97 -20.71
CA THR A 58 -39.53 19.55 -22.02
C THR A 58 -39.97 20.96 -21.69
N GLY A 59 -39.08 21.92 -21.87
CA GLY A 59 -39.40 23.34 -21.87
C GLY A 59 -40.31 23.65 -23.05
N SER A 60 -41.55 23.18 -23.01
CA SER A 60 -42.62 23.59 -23.91
C SER A 60 -43.12 24.94 -23.40
N ARG A 61 -42.49 26.01 -23.90
CA ARG A 61 -43.16 27.32 -24.04
C ARG A 61 -44.40 27.10 -24.89
N LEU A 62 -45.54 26.89 -24.24
CA LEU A 62 -46.86 26.96 -24.85
C LEU A 62 -47.09 28.42 -25.27
N ARG A 63 -46.97 28.64 -26.57
CA ARG A 63 -47.45 29.83 -27.28
C ARG A 63 -48.94 29.60 -27.52
N ALA A 64 -49.80 30.17 -26.68
CA ALA A 64 -51.24 30.26 -26.94
C ALA A 64 -51.56 31.69 -27.37
N ALA A 65 -52.22 31.79 -28.52
CA ALA A 65 -52.74 33.02 -29.11
C ALA A 65 -54.10 33.38 -28.48
N SER A 66 -54.38 34.68 -28.28
CA SER A 66 -55.67 35.33 -28.62
C SER A 66 -55.70 36.81 -28.18
N GLY A 67 -56.05 37.69 -29.12
CA GLY A 67 -56.88 38.91 -29.02
C GLY A 67 -56.80 39.91 -27.85
N ASP A 68 -56.35 41.12 -28.18
CA ASP A 68 -56.84 42.47 -27.80
C ASP A 68 -57.39 42.76 -26.40
N THR A 69 -56.65 43.58 -25.63
CA THR A 69 -57.22 44.60 -24.72
C THR A 69 -56.16 45.69 -24.43
N PRO A 70 -56.54 46.98 -24.37
CA PRO A 70 -55.56 48.07 -24.23
C PRO A 70 -55.19 48.34 -22.76
N ASN A 71 -53.93 48.70 -22.59
CA ASN A 71 -53.46 49.72 -21.66
C ASN A 71 -53.74 49.50 -20.16
N SER A 72 -52.76 48.95 -19.45
CA SER A 72 -52.32 49.54 -18.18
C SER A 72 -50.86 49.20 -17.92
N GLN A 73 -50.01 50.23 -18.00
CA GLN A 73 -48.63 50.18 -17.55
C GLN A 73 -48.64 50.01 -16.02
N ILE A 74 -48.43 48.78 -15.56
CA ILE A 74 -47.98 48.53 -14.19
C ILE A 74 -46.57 47.98 -14.30
N SER A 75 -45.61 48.87 -14.06
CA SER A 75 -44.19 48.59 -13.91
C SER A 75 -43.97 47.72 -12.67
N VAL A 76 -43.95 46.40 -12.86
CA VAL A 76 -43.44 45.46 -11.87
C VAL A 76 -41.94 45.26 -12.15
N PRO A 77 -41.05 45.48 -11.18
CA PRO A 77 -39.62 45.32 -11.37
C PRO A 77 -39.28 43.86 -11.71
N PRO A 78 -38.25 43.62 -12.55
CA PRO A 78 -37.86 42.28 -12.96
C PRO A 78 -37.24 41.55 -11.76
N HIS A 79 -38.01 40.70 -11.10
CA HIS A 79 -37.45 39.76 -10.14
C HIS A 79 -36.82 38.61 -10.91
N GLU A 80 -35.55 38.80 -11.25
CA GLU A 80 -34.66 37.85 -11.91
C GLU A 80 -34.43 36.66 -10.96
N THR A 81 -35.37 35.71 -10.90
CA THR A 81 -35.14 34.41 -10.26
C THR A 81 -34.26 33.58 -11.17
N SER A 82 -32.98 33.94 -11.21
CA SER A 82 -31.88 33.10 -11.67
C SER A 82 -31.85 31.86 -10.79
N ILE A 83 -32.60 30.84 -11.21
CA ILE A 83 -32.41 29.48 -10.71
C ILE A 83 -31.07 29.03 -11.28
N GLU A 84 -29.99 29.41 -10.59
CA GLU A 84 -28.72 28.72 -10.63
C GLU A 84 -29.03 27.26 -10.30
N ARG A 85 -29.19 26.48 -11.36
CA ARG A 85 -29.29 25.04 -11.31
C ARG A 85 -27.90 24.57 -10.91
N GLY A 86 -27.62 24.65 -9.61
CA GLY A 86 -26.39 24.22 -8.98
C GLY A 86 -26.20 22.76 -9.29
N THR A 87 -25.49 22.51 -10.40
CA THR A 87 -24.77 21.28 -10.65
C THR A 87 -23.85 21.15 -9.46
N LYS A 88 -24.31 20.47 -8.41
CA LYS A 88 -23.47 19.97 -7.33
C LYS A 88 -22.48 19.04 -8.02
N ASN A 89 -21.40 19.64 -8.53
CA ASN A 89 -20.16 19.02 -8.92
C ASN A 89 -19.70 18.33 -7.65
N GLN A 90 -20.16 17.09 -7.45
CA GLN A 90 -19.55 16.24 -6.45
C GLN A 90 -18.10 16.13 -6.89
N PRO A 91 -17.15 16.63 -6.08
CA PRO A 91 -15.75 16.55 -6.42
C PRO A 91 -15.47 15.06 -6.57
N GLN A 92 -15.16 14.63 -7.80
CA GLN A 92 -14.72 13.28 -8.05
C GLN A 92 -13.53 13.05 -7.12
N ARG A 93 -13.75 12.26 -6.06
CA ARG A 93 -12.74 11.88 -5.09
C ARG A 93 -11.82 10.91 -5.81
N THR A 94 -10.97 11.47 -6.67
CA THR A 94 -9.98 10.72 -7.41
C THR A 94 -9.06 10.11 -6.36
N TRP A 95 -9.17 8.79 -6.21
CA TRP A 95 -8.19 8.03 -5.47
C TRP A 95 -6.82 8.43 -6.01
N GLN A 96 -5.97 9.02 -5.18
CA GLN A 96 -4.62 9.47 -5.57
C GLN A 96 -3.66 8.29 -5.35
N PRO A 97 -3.42 7.41 -6.34
CA PRO A 97 -2.58 6.22 -6.17
C PRO A 97 -1.15 6.56 -5.74
N SER A 98 -0.71 7.80 -5.98
CA SER A 98 0.61 8.27 -5.61
C SER A 98 0.87 8.30 -4.11
N ARG A 99 -0.15 8.56 -3.28
CA ARG A 99 0.03 8.58 -1.81
C ARG A 99 0.20 7.18 -1.26
N PHE A 100 -0.57 6.23 -1.79
CA PHE A 100 -0.50 4.83 -1.39
C PHE A 100 0.86 4.21 -1.76
N LEU A 101 1.34 4.44 -2.98
CA LEU A 101 2.66 3.96 -3.42
C LEU A 101 3.81 4.58 -2.62
N ALA A 102 3.75 5.88 -2.32
CA ALA A 102 4.77 6.53 -1.50
C ALA A 102 4.84 5.95 -0.08
N LEU A 103 3.69 5.70 0.56
CA LEU A 103 3.62 5.05 1.86
C LEU A 103 4.20 3.63 1.82
N GLN A 104 3.88 2.88 0.77
CA GLN A 104 4.42 1.53 0.59
C GLN A 104 5.95 1.54 0.42
N THR A 105 6.50 2.46 -0.37
CA THR A 105 7.97 2.59 -0.53
C THR A 105 8.65 2.98 0.77
N LEU A 106 8.07 3.92 1.53
CA LEU A 106 8.58 4.28 2.85
C LEU A 106 8.60 3.08 3.80
N LEU A 107 7.55 2.25 3.78
CA LEU A 107 7.50 1.02 4.57
C LEU A 107 8.66 0.07 4.22
N TRP A 108 8.91 -0.19 2.93
CA TRP A 108 10.03 -1.03 2.51
C TRP A 108 11.40 -0.45 2.89
N CYS A 109 11.60 0.87 2.75
CA CYS A 109 12.83 1.54 3.13
C CYS A 109 13.08 1.49 4.64
N THR A 110 12.03 1.68 5.46
CA THR A 110 12.16 1.59 6.92
C THR A 110 12.52 0.17 7.37
N LEU A 111 11.90 -0.86 6.78
CA LEU A 111 12.23 -2.25 7.07
C LEU A 111 13.69 -2.57 6.70
N ALA A 112 14.14 -2.12 5.54
CA ALA A 112 15.53 -2.28 5.11
C ALA A 112 16.51 -1.58 6.08
N ALA A 113 16.20 -0.35 6.49
CA ALA A 113 17.04 0.41 7.42
C ALA A 113 17.19 -0.28 8.78
N ILE A 114 16.10 -0.85 9.32
CA ILE A 114 16.15 -1.62 10.58
C ILE A 114 17.06 -2.84 10.43
N MET A 115 16.92 -3.60 9.33
CA MET A 115 17.78 -4.76 9.08
C MET A 115 19.26 -4.39 8.97
N PHE A 116 19.59 -3.33 8.22
CA PHE A 116 20.96 -2.83 8.14
C PHE A 116 21.50 -2.35 9.50
N ALA A 117 20.69 -1.66 10.30
CA ALA A 117 21.09 -1.21 11.63
C ALA A 117 21.41 -2.41 12.56
N THR A 118 20.58 -3.47 12.54
CA THR A 118 20.85 -4.68 13.34
C THR A 118 22.09 -5.43 12.87
N ALA A 119 22.32 -5.55 11.56
CA ALA A 119 23.53 -6.15 11.01
C ALA A 119 24.79 -5.34 11.40
N TYR A 120 24.72 -4.01 11.29
CA TYR A 120 25.82 -3.14 11.69
C TYR A 120 26.11 -3.21 13.20
N TYR A 121 25.07 -3.20 14.03
CA TYR A 121 25.21 -3.31 15.48
C TYR A 121 25.87 -4.63 15.90
N THR A 122 25.39 -5.75 15.36
CA THR A 122 25.96 -7.07 15.66
C THR A 122 27.41 -7.18 15.17
N TRP A 123 27.72 -6.72 13.97
CA TRP A 123 29.09 -6.66 13.47
C TRP A 123 30.00 -5.79 14.35
N SER A 124 29.57 -4.58 14.70
CA SER A 124 30.33 -3.66 15.55
C SER A 124 30.60 -4.24 16.95
N SER A 125 29.58 -4.83 17.59
CA SER A 125 29.74 -5.49 18.89
C SER A 125 30.75 -6.64 18.84
N GLN A 126 30.76 -7.41 17.76
CA GLN A 126 31.67 -8.52 17.58
C GLN A 126 33.09 -8.05 17.34
N GLN A 127 33.30 -6.99 16.55
CA GLN A 127 34.65 -6.45 16.30
C GLN A 127 35.28 -5.88 17.56
N GLN A 128 34.48 -5.23 18.42
CA GLN A 128 34.98 -4.76 19.72
C GLN A 128 35.40 -5.91 20.62
N LEU A 129 34.66 -7.02 20.62
CA LEU A 129 35.02 -8.19 21.38
C LEU A 129 36.30 -8.82 20.85
N ILE A 130 36.41 -9.06 19.54
CA ILE A 130 37.61 -9.66 18.94
C ILE A 130 38.85 -8.84 19.25
N ALA A 131 38.77 -7.51 19.12
CA ALA A 131 39.90 -6.61 19.33
C ALA A 131 40.44 -6.61 20.76
N ARG A 132 39.60 -6.96 21.74
CA ARG A 132 39.96 -7.03 23.16
C ARG A 132 40.22 -8.46 23.64
N SER A 133 39.69 -9.44 22.92
CA SER A 133 39.78 -10.84 23.30
C SER A 133 41.12 -11.47 22.94
N GLN A 134 41.53 -12.40 23.77
CA GLN A 134 42.59 -13.34 23.47
C GLN A 134 41.99 -14.65 22.94
N MET A 135 42.61 -15.24 21.92
CA MET A 135 42.23 -16.57 21.43
C MET A 135 42.83 -17.63 22.36
N VAL A 136 41.99 -18.51 22.88
CA VAL A 136 42.37 -19.65 23.72
C VAL A 136 41.72 -20.93 23.19
N ILE A 137 42.44 -22.04 23.30
CA ILE A 137 41.90 -23.37 22.99
C ILE A 137 41.20 -23.88 24.25
N ALA A 138 39.95 -24.28 24.12
CA ALA A 138 39.14 -24.80 25.21
C ALA A 138 38.65 -26.20 24.89
N ASP A 139 38.66 -27.07 25.88
CA ASP A 139 38.21 -28.44 25.75
C ASP A 139 36.78 -28.59 26.28
N VAL A 140 35.98 -29.40 25.59
CA VAL A 140 34.62 -29.71 26.01
C VAL A 140 34.66 -30.82 27.06
N VAL A 141 34.51 -30.43 28.32
CA VAL A 141 34.63 -31.36 29.46
C VAL A 141 33.33 -32.06 29.81
N SER A 142 32.18 -31.45 29.52
CA SER A 142 30.88 -32.06 29.80
C SER A 142 29.77 -31.46 28.95
N MET A 143 28.65 -32.19 28.86
CA MET A 143 27.43 -31.74 28.22
C MET A 143 26.32 -31.60 29.26
N ARG A 144 25.72 -30.41 29.37
CA ARG A 144 24.52 -30.21 30.18
C ARG A 144 23.29 -30.45 29.31
N SER A 145 22.42 -31.35 29.74
CA SER A 145 21.12 -31.58 29.08
C SER A 145 20.06 -30.67 29.69
N THR A 146 19.21 -30.09 28.83
CA THR A 146 17.98 -29.37 29.23
C THR A 146 16.80 -30.34 29.23
N GLU A 147 15.72 -30.03 29.97
CA GLU A 147 14.49 -30.86 30.03
C GLU A 147 13.94 -31.28 28.65
N GLY A 148 14.14 -30.46 27.61
CA GLY A 148 13.73 -30.78 26.23
C GLY A 148 14.70 -31.67 25.42
N GLY A 149 15.68 -32.30 26.06
CA GLY A 149 16.69 -33.14 25.39
C GLY A 149 17.76 -32.38 24.61
N ALA A 150 17.74 -31.04 24.64
CA ALA A 150 18.77 -30.22 24.02
C ALA A 150 20.02 -30.14 24.89
N GLN A 151 21.20 -30.23 24.28
CA GLN A 151 22.48 -30.30 24.98
C GLN A 151 23.26 -28.99 24.84
N ARG A 152 24.02 -28.63 25.88
CA ARG A 152 24.90 -27.46 25.96
C ARG A 152 26.31 -27.91 26.33
N PRO A 153 27.33 -27.62 25.50
CA PRO A 153 28.70 -27.90 25.87
C PRO A 153 29.16 -26.96 26.98
N VAL A 154 29.93 -27.54 27.90
CA VAL A 154 30.65 -26.83 28.96
C VAL A 154 32.12 -26.87 28.57
N PHE A 155 32.68 -25.70 28.32
CA PHE A 155 34.08 -25.53 27.93
C PHE A 155 34.93 -25.24 29.15
N GLU A 156 36.10 -25.85 29.21
CA GLU A 156 37.14 -25.58 30.20
C GLU A 156 38.37 -25.01 29.50
N TYR A 157 38.89 -23.90 30.01
CA TYR A 157 40.04 -23.22 29.43
C TYR A 157 40.85 -22.54 30.53
N GLN A 158 42.12 -22.28 30.24
CA GLN A 158 43.06 -21.70 31.20
C GLN A 158 43.52 -20.31 30.75
N ILE A 159 43.42 -19.32 31.65
CA ILE A 159 43.90 -17.95 31.44
C ILE A 159 44.76 -17.54 32.63
N HIS A 160 45.99 -17.09 32.38
CA HIS A 160 46.96 -16.72 33.41
C HIS A 160 47.16 -17.81 34.48
N GLY A 161 47.14 -19.08 34.09
CA GLY A 161 47.33 -20.23 35.00
C GLY A 161 46.12 -20.53 35.91
N LYS A 162 44.97 -19.90 35.66
CA LYS A 162 43.71 -20.18 36.35
C LYS A 162 42.71 -20.80 35.39
N ASP A 163 42.10 -21.89 35.83
CA ASP A 163 41.10 -22.61 35.05
C ASP A 163 39.74 -21.93 35.19
N TYR A 164 39.07 -21.74 34.06
CA TYR A 164 37.74 -21.18 33.95
C TYR A 164 36.84 -22.16 33.20
N ARG A 165 35.59 -22.21 33.64
CA ARG A 165 34.56 -23.03 33.03
C ARG A 165 33.43 -22.14 32.54
N TRP A 166 33.12 -22.25 31.25
CA TRP A 166 32.07 -21.47 30.62
C TRP A 166 31.03 -22.37 29.97
N GLU A 167 29.77 -22.09 30.28
CA GLU A 167 28.62 -22.78 29.69
C GLU A 167 28.00 -21.91 28.61
N ARG A 168 27.75 -22.51 27.44
CA ARG A 168 27.07 -21.80 26.36
C ARG A 168 25.60 -21.55 26.74
N SER A 169 25.12 -20.33 26.54
CA SER A 169 23.70 -19.99 26.78
C SER A 169 22.73 -20.65 25.80
N ILE A 170 23.23 -21.09 24.64
CA ILE A 170 22.44 -21.68 23.56
C ILE A 170 22.62 -23.21 23.58
N SER A 171 21.49 -23.92 23.68
CA SER A 171 21.39 -25.38 23.54
C SER A 171 20.99 -25.78 22.12
N SER A 172 21.49 -26.90 21.64
CA SER A 172 21.08 -27.48 20.36
C SER A 172 20.78 -28.98 20.45
N ASN A 173 19.93 -29.47 19.55
CA ASN A 173 19.69 -30.90 19.32
C ASN A 173 19.61 -31.13 17.80
N PRO A 174 20.57 -31.83 17.18
CA PRO A 174 21.73 -32.49 17.79
C PRO A 174 22.78 -31.50 18.35
N PRO A 175 23.63 -31.95 19.31
CA PRO A 175 24.77 -31.16 19.79
C PRO A 175 25.79 -30.99 18.66
N ARG A 176 26.42 -29.81 18.59
CA ARG A 176 27.45 -29.53 17.58
C ARG A 176 28.85 -30.04 17.95
N TYR A 177 29.10 -30.15 19.24
CA TYR A 177 30.37 -30.62 19.80
C TYR A 177 30.11 -31.93 20.54
N SER A 178 31.17 -32.68 20.81
CA SER A 178 31.22 -33.86 21.67
C SER A 178 32.16 -33.62 22.85
N VAL A 179 32.02 -34.43 23.91
CA VAL A 179 32.97 -34.40 25.03
C VAL A 179 34.35 -34.83 24.52
N GLY A 180 35.38 -34.05 24.84
CA GLY A 180 36.75 -34.23 24.35
C GLY A 180 37.08 -33.45 23.07
N ASP A 181 36.11 -32.78 22.44
CA ASP A 181 36.40 -31.87 21.33
C ASP A 181 37.08 -30.60 21.85
N SER A 182 38.04 -30.07 21.09
CA SER A 182 38.64 -28.77 21.33
C SER A 182 38.02 -27.71 20.42
N ALA A 183 37.76 -26.52 20.95
CA ALA A 183 37.24 -25.38 20.20
C ALA A 183 38.04 -24.10 20.50
N GLU A 184 38.21 -23.27 19.49
CA GLU A 184 38.81 -21.94 19.65
C GLU A 184 37.79 -20.97 20.24
N LEU A 185 38.12 -20.38 21.37
CA LEU A 185 37.32 -19.38 22.06
C LEU A 185 38.05 -18.04 22.07
N TYR A 186 37.31 -16.97 21.80
CA TYR A 186 37.72 -15.60 22.06
C TYR A 186 37.24 -15.22 23.45
N VAL A 187 38.17 -15.02 24.38
CA VAL A 187 37.87 -14.64 25.77
C VAL A 187 38.42 -13.26 26.04
N ASP A 188 37.58 -12.39 26.59
CA ASP A 188 38.02 -11.09 27.11
C ASP A 188 38.75 -11.31 28.46
N PRO A 189 40.07 -11.02 28.55
CA PRO A 189 40.83 -11.22 29.78
C PRO A 189 40.36 -10.30 30.92
N ASP A 190 39.78 -9.14 30.61
CA ASP A 190 39.23 -8.22 31.61
C ASP A 190 37.85 -8.67 32.10
N ARG A 191 37.13 -9.46 31.29
CA ARG A 191 35.79 -9.97 31.57
C ARG A 191 35.63 -11.43 31.13
N PRO A 192 36.15 -12.40 31.91
CA PRO A 192 36.20 -13.81 31.52
C PRO A 192 34.82 -14.47 31.35
N THR A 193 33.73 -13.80 31.74
CA THR A 193 32.36 -14.24 31.46
C THR A 193 31.93 -14.01 30.01
N ASN A 194 32.60 -13.12 29.28
CA ASN A 194 32.27 -12.77 27.90
C ASN A 194 33.13 -13.59 26.95
N VAL A 195 32.60 -14.75 26.59
CA VAL A 195 33.29 -15.73 25.75
C VAL A 195 32.53 -15.89 24.44
N LEU A 196 33.27 -15.83 23.33
CA LEU A 196 32.73 -16.04 22.00
C LEU A 196 33.42 -17.22 21.34
N VAL A 197 32.63 -18.25 21.01
CA VAL A 197 33.13 -19.39 20.24
C VAL A 197 33.45 -18.92 18.81
N ASN A 198 34.62 -19.30 18.30
CA ASN A 198 35.04 -19.00 16.93
C ASN A 198 34.25 -19.84 15.91
N ASP A 199 32.99 -19.47 15.70
CA ASP A 199 32.10 -20.12 14.77
C ASP A 199 31.93 -19.28 13.51
N TRP A 200 32.73 -19.61 12.50
CA TRP A 200 32.67 -18.94 11.20
C TRP A 200 31.24 -18.90 10.65
N LEU A 201 30.57 -20.07 10.63
CA LEU A 201 29.23 -20.16 10.06
C LEU A 201 28.23 -19.32 10.85
N HIS A 202 28.22 -19.37 12.18
CA HIS A 202 27.28 -18.56 12.98
C HIS A 202 27.53 -17.05 12.83
N ARG A 203 28.80 -16.63 12.73
CA ARG A 203 29.17 -15.23 12.53
C ARG A 203 28.75 -14.70 11.16
N TRP A 204 29.13 -15.40 10.09
CA TRP A 204 28.94 -14.92 8.73
C TRP A 204 27.56 -15.23 8.16
N PHE A 205 26.91 -16.30 8.61
CA PHE A 205 25.59 -16.69 8.12
C PHE A 205 24.52 -15.67 8.49
N PHE A 206 24.45 -15.24 9.76
CA PHE A 206 23.45 -14.25 10.19
C PHE A 206 23.67 -12.87 9.56
N ILE A 207 24.93 -12.44 9.46
CA ILE A 207 25.27 -11.17 8.78
C ILE A 207 24.93 -11.28 7.28
N GLY A 208 25.29 -12.40 6.65
CA GLY A 208 25.05 -12.66 5.24
C GLY A 208 23.57 -12.69 4.89
N ILE A 209 22.75 -13.43 5.63
CA ILE A 209 21.31 -13.54 5.37
C ILE A 209 20.60 -12.20 5.58
N THR A 210 20.92 -11.48 6.66
CA THR A 210 20.33 -10.17 6.96
C THR A 210 20.72 -9.14 5.89
N SER A 211 21.98 -9.16 5.45
CA SER A 211 22.47 -8.28 4.37
C SER A 211 21.80 -8.61 3.04
N PHE A 212 21.66 -9.89 2.70
CA PHE A 212 20.99 -10.34 1.47
C PHE A 212 19.54 -9.84 1.40
N PHE A 213 18.76 -10.04 2.47
CA PHE A 213 17.38 -9.54 2.53
C PHE A 213 17.32 -8.00 2.55
N GLY A 214 18.23 -7.34 3.26
CA GLY A 214 18.32 -5.88 3.27
C GLY A 214 18.53 -5.31 1.85
N VAL A 215 19.42 -5.92 1.07
CA VAL A 215 19.66 -5.55 -0.34
C VAL A 215 18.44 -5.86 -1.21
N ALA A 216 17.83 -7.04 -1.05
CA ALA A 216 16.65 -7.43 -1.82
C ALA A 216 15.47 -6.45 -1.61
N PHE A 217 15.19 -6.06 -0.37
CA PHE A 217 14.14 -5.08 -0.08
C PHE A 217 14.47 -3.67 -0.58
N SER A 218 15.75 -3.26 -0.47
CA SER A 218 16.21 -1.98 -1.01
C SER A 218 16.06 -1.93 -2.53
N LEU A 219 16.39 -3.03 -3.21
CA LEU A 219 16.23 -3.16 -4.65
C LEU A 219 14.76 -3.15 -5.07
N ALA A 220 13.88 -3.85 -4.34
CA ALA A 220 12.44 -3.83 -4.60
C ALA A 220 11.85 -2.42 -4.44
N ALA A 221 12.24 -1.70 -3.38
CA ALA A 221 11.86 -0.31 -3.17
C ALA A 221 12.37 0.60 -4.31
N PHE A 222 13.62 0.40 -4.75
CA PHE A 222 14.22 1.13 -5.85
C PHE A 222 13.49 0.87 -7.18
N ILE A 223 13.19 -0.39 -7.52
CA ILE A 223 12.45 -0.75 -8.74
C ILE A 223 11.05 -0.15 -8.70
N CYS A 224 10.35 -0.22 -7.57
CA CYS A 224 9.02 0.37 -7.42
C CYS A 224 9.06 1.89 -7.63
N MET A 225 10.05 2.58 -7.04
CA MET A 225 10.27 4.01 -7.22
C MET A 225 10.61 4.34 -8.68
N PHE A 226 11.50 3.58 -9.30
CA PHE A 226 11.96 3.80 -10.68
C PHE A 226 10.84 3.58 -11.70
N MET A 227 10.06 2.50 -11.56
CA MET A 227 8.89 2.30 -12.41
C MET A 227 7.92 3.47 -12.26
N PHE A 228 7.64 3.88 -11.03
CA PHE A 228 6.72 4.99 -10.79
C PHE A 228 7.19 6.33 -11.38
N THR A 229 8.49 6.65 -11.30
CA THR A 229 9.04 7.86 -11.94
C THR A 229 9.05 7.76 -13.45
N ALA A 230 9.38 6.58 -14.01
CA ALA A 230 9.38 6.34 -15.45
C ALA A 230 7.97 6.48 -16.07
N PHE A 231 6.93 5.97 -15.41
CA PHE A 231 5.54 6.11 -15.89
C PHE A 231 4.93 7.49 -15.65
N ARG A 232 5.60 8.39 -14.90
CA ARG A 232 5.06 9.70 -14.52
C ARG A 232 5.31 10.84 -15.48
N THR A 233 5.79 10.58 -16.70
CA THR A 233 5.93 11.63 -17.73
C THR A 233 4.91 11.48 -18.85
N PRO A 234 3.62 11.78 -18.63
CA PRO A 234 2.80 12.21 -19.76
C PRO A 234 3.36 13.57 -20.20
N LYS A 235 4.14 13.58 -21.28
CA LYS A 235 4.39 14.79 -22.07
C LYS A 235 3.02 15.31 -22.51
N PHE A 236 2.40 16.16 -21.70
CA PHE A 236 1.35 17.04 -22.19
C PHE A 236 2.02 17.91 -23.24
N ARG A 237 1.90 17.50 -24.52
CA ARG A 237 2.11 18.40 -25.64
C ARG A 237 1.24 19.60 -25.34
N THR A 238 1.86 20.73 -25.05
CA THR A 238 1.17 22.02 -25.06
C THR A 238 0.40 22.09 -26.39
N PRO A 239 -0.93 22.28 -26.38
CA PRO A 239 -1.66 22.52 -27.60
C PRO A 239 -1.02 23.75 -28.27
N ILE A 240 -0.57 23.55 -29.51
CA ILE A 240 -0.06 24.63 -30.35
C ILE A 240 -1.20 25.66 -30.42
N ALA A 241 -1.00 26.83 -29.83
CA ALA A 241 -1.98 27.90 -29.93
C ALA A 241 -2.22 28.17 -31.43
N PRO A 242 -3.47 28.16 -31.92
CA PRO A 242 -3.73 28.58 -33.28
C PRO A 242 -3.30 30.05 -33.39
N THR A 243 -2.36 30.31 -34.29
CA THR A 243 -1.99 31.66 -34.72
C THR A 243 -3.16 32.27 -35.48
N SER A 244 -4.19 32.72 -34.77
CA SER A 244 -5.21 33.61 -35.32
C SER A 244 -4.74 35.04 -35.09
N ASN A 245 -4.17 35.65 -36.14
CA ASN A 245 -4.62 36.96 -36.65
C ASN A 245 -3.65 37.48 -37.72
N THR A 246 -3.71 36.83 -38.87
CA THR A 246 -3.30 37.36 -40.17
C THR A 246 -4.56 37.72 -40.97
N ALA A 247 -5.44 38.58 -40.45
CA ALA A 247 -6.63 38.99 -41.23
C ALA A 247 -7.38 40.21 -40.62
N SER A 248 -6.77 41.40 -40.56
CA SER A 248 -7.53 42.67 -40.54
C SER A 248 -6.61 43.90 -40.54
N ALA A 249 -5.99 44.21 -41.67
CA ALA A 249 -5.49 45.57 -41.93
C ALA A 249 -5.43 45.90 -43.44
N PHE A 250 -6.24 45.22 -44.26
CA PHE A 250 -6.58 45.68 -45.61
C PHE A 250 -8.06 46.10 -45.57
N LEU A 251 -8.33 47.31 -46.08
CA LEU A 251 -9.62 48.03 -46.19
C LEU A 251 -9.90 49.08 -45.11
N ARG A 252 -9.28 50.26 -45.27
CA ARG A 252 -10.07 51.50 -45.37
C ARG A 252 -9.51 52.38 -46.48
N VAL A 253 -10.24 52.37 -47.59
CA VAL A 253 -10.28 53.39 -48.64
C VAL A 253 -11.13 54.54 -48.09
N THR A 254 -10.59 55.76 -48.14
CA THR A 254 -11.18 57.02 -48.67
C THR A 254 -10.33 58.18 -48.18
#